data_AF-C5S4V9-F1
#
_entry.id   AF-C5S4V9-F1
#
_cell.length_a   1.000
_cell.length_b   1.000
_cell.length_c   1.000
_cell.angle_alpha   90.00
_cell.angle_beta   90.00
_cell.angle_gamma   90.00
#
_symmetry.space_group_name_H-M   'P 1'
#
loop_
_entity.id
_entity.type
_entity.pdbx_description
1 polymer ?
#
loop_
_entity_poly.entity_id
_entity_poly.type
_entity_poly.pdbx_seq_one_letter_code
_entity_poly.pdbx_strand_id
1 'polypeptide(L)'
;VQLSKDLNVTTVNATTVKTGDTTMTDNGLTITGGPSLTKSGIDAADKKITNVADGTVGADSKDAINGCCEPKKLRKITIKTTKNFKY
;
A
#
# COMPACT_ATOMS: atom_id res chain seq x y z
N VAL A 1 -23.26 30.35 22.21
CA VAL A 1 -22.81 30.30 20.80
C VAL A 1 -23.19 28.94 20.25
N GLN A 2 -23.89 28.88 19.11
CA GLN A 2 -24.16 27.62 18.42
C GLN A 2 -23.09 27.42 17.34
N LEU A 3 -22.51 26.23 17.26
CA LEU A 3 -21.63 25.86 16.15
C LEU A 3 -22.47 25.44 14.93
N SER A 4 -22.00 25.77 13.73
CA SER A 4 -22.58 25.25 12.49
C SER A 4 -22.40 23.74 12.40
N LYS A 5 -23.33 23.03 11.74
CA LYS A 5 -23.19 21.59 11.46
C LYS A 5 -21.93 21.30 10.64
N ASP A 6 -21.70 22.17 9.65
CA ASP A 6 -20.53 22.15 8.79
C ASP A 6 -19.70 23.40 9.03
N LEU A 7 -18.39 23.23 9.11
CA LEU A 7 -17.42 24.31 9.18
C LEU A 7 -16.54 24.23 7.94
N ASN A 8 -16.69 25.21 7.04
CA ASN A 8 -15.86 25.32 5.84
C ASN A 8 -14.69 26.27 6.14
N VAL A 9 -13.49 25.72 6.30
CA VAL A 9 -12.26 26.46 6.59
C VAL A 9 -11.18 26.07 5.60
N THR A 10 -10.38 27.03 5.17
CA THR A 10 -9.28 26.77 4.22
C THR A 10 -8.10 26.08 4.88
N THR A 11 -7.73 26.50 6.10
CA THR A 11 -6.56 26.00 6.81
C THR A 11 -6.85 25.91 8.31
N VAL A 12 -6.31 24.87 8.95
CA VAL A 12 -6.31 24.69 10.41
C VAL A 12 -4.86 24.61 10.88
N ASN A 13 -4.48 25.46 11.85
CA ASN A 13 -3.18 25.39 12.51
C ASN A 13 -3.39 24.82 13.93
N ALA A 14 -3.03 23.56 14.14
CA ALA A 14 -3.21 22.85 15.41
C ALA A 14 -2.06 21.86 15.63
N THR A 15 -1.67 21.67 16.90
CA THR A 15 -0.68 20.64 17.27
C THR A 15 -1.25 19.23 17.14
N THR A 16 -2.55 19.07 17.37
CA THR A 16 -3.24 17.78 17.27
C THR A 16 -4.68 17.98 16.83
N VAL A 17 -5.16 17.13 15.94
CA VAL A 17 -6.59 16.99 15.60
C VAL A 17 -6.99 15.56 15.88
N LYS A 18 -8.01 15.36 16.72
CA LYS A 18 -8.51 14.04 17.08
C LYS A 18 -9.99 13.90 16.69
N THR A 19 -10.30 12.86 15.93
CA THR A 19 -11.65 12.54 15.47
C THR A 19 -11.91 11.06 15.71
N GLY A 20 -12.64 10.74 16.79
CA GLY A 20 -12.78 9.35 17.25
C GLY A 20 -11.41 8.74 17.56
N ASP A 21 -11.10 7.62 16.91
CA ASP A 21 -9.83 6.89 17.06
C ASP A 21 -8.70 7.41 16.18
N THR A 22 -8.99 8.34 15.28
CA THR A 22 -8.00 8.97 14.38
C THR A 22 -7.34 10.15 15.07
N THR A 23 -6.01 10.18 15.07
CA THR A 23 -5.21 11.29 15.58
C THR A 23 -4.27 11.79 14.48
N MET A 24 -4.29 13.08 14.21
CA MET A 24 -3.33 13.75 13.33
C MET A 24 -2.44 14.68 14.14
N THR A 25 -1.13 14.54 14.01
CA THR A 25 -0.11 15.40 14.62
C THR A 25 0.92 15.85 13.59
N ASP A 26 1.92 16.60 14.04
CA ASP A 26 3.13 16.92 13.27
C ASP A 26 3.89 15.70 12.72
N ASN A 27 3.65 14.50 13.23
CA ASN A 27 4.28 13.25 12.79
C ASN A 27 3.49 12.52 11.69
N GLY A 28 2.20 12.84 11.51
CA GLY A 28 1.32 12.20 10.52
C GLY A 28 -0.07 11.87 11.09
N LEU A 29 -0.68 10.80 10.58
CA LEU A 29 -2.01 10.31 10.92
C LEU A 29 -1.93 8.88 11.47
N THR A 30 -2.56 8.64 12.62
CA THR A 30 -2.68 7.32 13.25
C THR A 30 -4.13 6.99 13.52
N ILE A 31 -4.51 5.71 13.40
CA ILE A 31 -5.81 5.19 13.81
C ILE A 31 -5.58 4.16 14.91
N THR A 32 -6.21 4.33 16.07
CA THR A 32 -6.07 3.39 17.18
C THR A 32 -6.55 1.99 16.76
N GLY A 33 -5.71 0.97 16.90
CA GLY A 33 -6.00 -0.40 16.45
C GLY A 33 -6.05 -0.58 14.92
N GLY A 34 -5.60 0.42 14.16
CA GLY A 34 -5.66 0.44 12.70
C GLY A 34 -4.38 0.93 12.03
N PRO A 35 -4.44 1.22 10.72
CA PRO A 35 -3.30 1.69 9.95
C PRO A 35 -2.75 3.04 10.43
N SER A 36 -1.52 3.35 10.00
CA SER A 36 -0.90 4.65 10.21
C SER A 36 -0.14 5.15 8.98
N LEU A 37 -0.03 6.47 8.85
CA LEU A 37 0.81 7.19 7.91
C LEU A 37 1.64 8.19 8.71
N THR A 38 2.96 8.01 8.74
CA THR A 38 3.87 8.88 9.48
C THR A 38 5.04 9.32 8.62
N LYS A 39 5.89 10.22 9.14
CA LYS A 39 7.18 10.57 8.52
C LYS A 39 8.07 9.35 8.23
N SER A 40 7.88 8.25 8.97
CA SER A 40 8.63 7.01 8.78
C SER A 40 8.05 6.09 7.70
N GLY A 41 6.85 6.37 7.20
CA GLY A 41 6.19 5.56 6.17
C GLY A 41 4.75 5.18 6.53
N ILE A 42 4.26 4.12 5.87
CA ILE A 42 2.90 3.61 6.01
C ILE A 42 2.94 2.23 6.67
N ASP A 43 2.11 2.03 7.68
CA ASP A 43 1.84 0.72 8.29
C ASP A 43 0.37 0.35 8.07
N ALA A 44 0.11 -0.80 7.46
CA ALA A 44 -1.23 -1.30 7.18
C ALA A 44 -1.87 -2.04 8.37
N ALA A 45 -1.14 -2.29 9.46
CA ALA A 45 -1.62 -2.96 10.67
C ALA A 45 -2.34 -4.30 10.37
N ASP A 46 -1.70 -5.15 9.55
CA ASP A 46 -2.22 -6.44 9.08
C ASP A 46 -3.58 -6.38 8.33
N LYS A 47 -3.94 -5.21 7.79
CA LYS A 47 -5.13 -5.05 6.95
C LYS A 47 -4.77 -5.14 5.48
N LYS A 48 -5.72 -5.61 4.67
CA LYS A 48 -5.59 -5.61 3.21
C LYS A 48 -5.64 -4.17 2.70
N ILE A 49 -4.72 -3.82 1.80
CA ILE A 49 -4.81 -2.62 0.97
C ILE A 49 -5.52 -3.04 -0.33
N THR A 50 -6.74 -2.57 -0.53
CA THR A 50 -7.59 -2.93 -1.68
C THR A 50 -7.70 -1.78 -2.67
N ASN A 51 -8.21 -2.05 -3.88
CA ASN A 51 -8.42 -1.06 -4.94
C ASN A 51 -7.11 -0.37 -5.38
N VAL A 52 -6.00 -1.09 -5.31
CA VAL A 52 -4.72 -0.68 -5.88
C VAL A 52 -4.75 -1.02 -7.36
N ALA A 53 -4.62 0.00 -8.22
CA ALA A 53 -4.51 -0.17 -9.67
C ALA A 53 -3.26 -1.01 -10.04
N ASP A 54 -3.22 -1.50 -11.27
CA ASP A 54 -2.09 -2.30 -11.74
C ASP A 54 -0.81 -1.48 -11.78
N GLY A 55 0.21 -1.95 -11.06
CA GLY A 55 1.53 -1.33 -11.07
C GLY A 55 2.39 -1.84 -12.21
N THR A 56 3.32 -1.00 -12.66
CA THR A 56 4.27 -1.35 -13.72
C THR A 56 5.43 -2.19 -13.16
N VAL A 57 5.80 -3.28 -13.83
CA VAL A 57 7.01 -4.05 -13.51
C VAL A 57 8.15 -3.64 -14.45
N GLY A 58 9.04 -2.76 -13.96
CA GLY A 58 10.22 -2.27 -14.68
C GLY A 58 11.36 -1.95 -13.70
N ALA A 59 12.59 -1.80 -14.21
CA ALA A 59 13.80 -1.68 -13.38
C ALA A 59 13.73 -0.54 -12.35
N ASP A 60 13.11 0.57 -12.72
CA ASP A 60 13.03 1.77 -11.87
C ASP A 60 11.65 1.99 -11.25
N SER A 61 10.71 1.04 -11.42
CA SER A 61 9.34 1.20 -10.95
C SER A 61 9.27 1.40 -9.43
N LYS A 62 8.38 2.29 -9.00
CA LYS A 62 8.03 2.56 -7.60
C LYS A 62 6.54 2.33 -7.34
N ASP A 63 5.84 1.74 -8.30
CA ASP A 63 4.42 1.44 -8.18
C ASP A 63 4.20 0.30 -7.18
N ALA A 64 3.10 0.36 -6.45
CA ALA A 64 2.62 -0.80 -5.71
C ALA A 64 2.13 -1.88 -6.71
N ILE A 65 2.44 -3.15 -6.44
CA ILE A 65 1.93 -4.29 -7.22
C ILE A 65 0.78 -4.95 -6.45
N ASN A 66 -0.29 -5.29 -7.16
CA ASN A 66 -1.44 -6.00 -6.61
C ASN A 66 -1.40 -7.50 -7.02
N GLY A 67 -2.25 -8.32 -6.41
CA GLY A 67 -2.27 -9.77 -6.65
C GLY A 67 -2.75 -10.22 -8.03
N CYS A 68 -3.41 -9.37 -8.83
CA CYS A 68 -3.88 -9.77 -10.17
C CYS A 68 -2.78 -9.74 -11.24
N CYS A 69 -1.66 -9.05 -10.99
CA CYS A 69 -0.65 -8.76 -12.03
C CYS A 69 0.74 -9.36 -11.78
N GLU A 70 0.90 -10.37 -10.92
CA GLU A 70 2.16 -11.13 -10.89
C GLU A 70 2.42 -11.82 -12.24
N PRO A 71 3.48 -11.45 -12.99
CA PRO A 71 3.89 -12.25 -14.14
C PRO A 71 4.50 -13.55 -13.62
N LYS A 72 3.75 -14.66 -13.64
CA LYS A 72 4.27 -16.01 -13.37
C LYS A 72 5.31 -16.40 -14.43
N LYS A 73 6.53 -15.87 -14.36
CA LYS A 73 7.63 -16.26 -15.24
C LYS A 73 8.28 -17.54 -14.73
N LEU A 74 7.51 -18.63 -14.71
CA LEU A 74 8.05 -19.98 -14.55
C LEU A 74 8.77 -20.36 -15.86
N ARG A 75 10.09 -20.19 -15.90
CA ARG A 75 10.91 -20.78 -16.97
C ARG A 75 10.85 -22.30 -16.81
N LYS A 76 9.98 -22.98 -17.56
CA LYS A 76 10.04 -24.44 -17.71
C LYS A 76 11.38 -24.79 -18.36
N ILE A 77 12.31 -25.36 -17.59
CA ILE A 77 13.53 -25.97 -18.17
C ILE A 77 13.11 -27.29 -18.80
N THR A 78 13.04 -27.34 -20.13
CA THR A 78 12.80 -28.59 -20.87
C THR A 78 14.16 -29.22 -21.21
N ILE A 79 14.54 -30.30 -20.51
CA ILE A 79 15.73 -31.10 -20.86
C ILE A 79 15.32 -32.17 -21.88
N LYS A 80 15.77 -32.06 -23.14
CA LYS A 80 15.67 -33.16 -24.12
C LYS A 80 16.90 -34.05 -23.97
N THR A 81 16.73 -35.28 -23.49
CA THR A 81 17.79 -36.30 -23.57
C THR A 81 17.60 -37.14 -24.83
N THR A 82 18.62 -37.23 -25.68
CA THR A 82 18.66 -38.18 -26.81
C THR A 82 19.52 -39.37 -26.39
N LYS A 83 18.90 -40.50 -26.07
CA LYS A 83 19.62 -41.77 -25.90
C LYS A 83 19.78 -42.43 -27.28
N ASN A 84 20.96 -42.28 -27.89
CA ASN A 84 21.39 -43.14 -28.98
C ASN A 84 22.12 -44.35 -28.39
N PHE A 85 21.40 -45.41 -28.05
CA PHE A 85 22.01 -46.73 -27.88
C PHE A 85 22.02 -47.40 -29.26
N LYS A 86 23.20 -47.49 -29.89
CA LYS A 86 23.44 -48.49 -30.93
C LYS A 86 23.94 -49.75 -30.21
N TYR A 87 23.31 -50.87 -30.55
CA TYR A 87 23.61 -52.21 -30.07
C TYR A 87 25.09 -52.55 -30.19
#